data_AF-A0A0G2HYC0-F1
#
_entry.id   AF-A0A0G2HYC0-F1
#
_cell.length_a   1.000
_cell.length_b   1.000
_cell.length_c   1.000
_cell.angle_alpha   90.00
_cell.angle_beta   90.00
_cell.angle_gamma   90.00
#
_symmetry.space_group_name_H-M   'P 1'
#
loop_
_entity.id
_entity.type
_entity.pdbx_description
1 polymer ?
#
loop_
_entity_poly.entity_id
_entity_poly.type
_entity_poly.pdbx_seq_one_letter_code
_entity_poly.pdbx_strand_id
1 'polypeptide(L)'
;MTTPTTPHKNDKQIHLHYLRACLSLAQQSPPKPTNFRVGAILLSRTLSPTTQTYTDTILSTGYTLELPGNTHAEQCALAKYAASHGVAEERIGDVLRPSLLLSPSPPIQSTAKSDNAQPEQKIILYVTMEPCGKRLSGNTPCAARIIQTRSSSQNMSSGVGSDSTDDMRRRRHGINKVYFGVKEPGTFVGGSVGCGMLDEAGVEWEVVEGMEEEILKVATAGHVVEKEKEREAERDAERDAGDGRQGTNIDDISEDERRRQAALPRNPKKRMMETDI
;
A
#
# COMPACT_ATOMS: atom_id res chain seq x y z
N MET A 1 -17.80 -13.18 -13.42
CA MET A 1 -19.15 -12.61 -13.64
C MET A 1 -19.33 -11.46 -12.67
N THR A 2 -19.63 -10.27 -13.19
CA THR A 2 -19.72 -8.99 -12.45
C THR A 2 -21.18 -8.72 -12.08
N THR A 3 -21.73 -9.52 -11.17
CA THR A 3 -23.13 -9.34 -10.74
C THR A 3 -23.23 -8.15 -9.79
N PRO A 4 -24.17 -7.21 -10.00
CA PRO A 4 -24.40 -6.14 -9.05
C PRO A 4 -24.82 -6.67 -7.68
N THR A 5 -24.39 -6.00 -6.62
CA THR A 5 -24.83 -6.30 -5.25
C THR A 5 -26.30 -5.93 -5.05
N THR A 6 -26.88 -6.40 -3.96
CA THR A 6 -28.16 -5.87 -3.48
C THR A 6 -28.04 -4.37 -3.13
N PRO A 7 -29.14 -3.60 -3.23
CA PRO A 7 -29.16 -2.21 -2.84
C PRO A 7 -28.80 -2.02 -1.36
N HIS A 8 -27.95 -1.04 -1.06
CA HIS A 8 -27.44 -0.78 0.29
C HIS A 8 -27.25 0.72 0.56
N LYS A 9 -27.05 1.07 1.84
CA LYS A 9 -26.65 2.42 2.26
C LYS A 9 -25.15 2.60 2.15
N ASN A 10 -24.69 3.81 1.90
CA ASN A 10 -23.27 4.14 1.97
C ASN A 10 -22.88 4.52 3.40
N ASP A 11 -22.63 3.51 4.24
CA ASP A 11 -22.26 3.68 5.64
C ASP A 11 -20.94 2.98 6.00
N LYS A 12 -20.49 3.13 7.25
CA LYS A 12 -19.25 2.50 7.72
C LYS A 12 -19.26 0.97 7.56
N GLN A 13 -20.42 0.32 7.68
CA GLN A 13 -20.49 -1.14 7.63
C GLN A 13 -20.21 -1.67 6.22
N ILE A 14 -20.69 -1.00 5.17
CA ILE A 14 -20.35 -1.41 3.81
C ILE A 14 -18.86 -1.21 3.51
N HIS A 15 -18.24 -0.16 4.04
CA HIS A 15 -16.81 0.07 3.86
C HIS A 15 -15.97 -1.00 4.58
N LEU A 16 -16.33 -1.36 5.81
CA LEU A 16 -15.71 -2.46 6.55
C LEU A 16 -15.91 -3.81 5.84
N HIS A 17 -17.07 -4.05 5.22
CA HIS A 17 -17.32 -5.25 4.43
C HIS A 17 -16.29 -5.39 3.28
N TYR A 18 -16.08 -4.32 2.50
CA TYR A 18 -15.10 -4.33 1.42
C TYR A 18 -13.66 -4.42 1.92
N LEU A 19 -13.31 -3.76 3.03
CA LEU A 19 -11.97 -3.89 3.60
C LEU A 19 -11.67 -5.28 4.15
N ARG A 20 -12.66 -5.97 4.74
CA ARG A 20 -12.53 -7.39 5.09
C ARG A 20 -12.29 -8.26 3.87
N ALA A 21 -12.99 -8.00 2.77
CA ALA A 21 -12.75 -8.71 1.51
C ALA A 21 -11.34 -8.41 0.95
N CYS A 22 -10.88 -7.16 1.02
CA CYS A 22 -9.50 -6.79 0.66
C CYS A 22 -8.48 -7.50 1.55
N LEU A 23 -8.75 -7.63 2.85
CA LEU A 23 -7.87 -8.35 3.79
C LEU A 23 -7.77 -9.84 3.44
N SER A 24 -8.87 -10.48 3.06
CA SER A 24 -8.86 -11.86 2.56
C SER A 24 -8.06 -12.02 1.26
N LEU A 25 -8.05 -11.00 0.39
CA LEU A 25 -7.16 -10.98 -0.79
C LEU A 25 -5.69 -10.83 -0.38
N ALA A 26 -5.38 -9.94 0.57
CA ALA A 26 -4.02 -9.75 1.08
C ALA A 26 -3.42 -11.05 1.67
N GLN A 27 -4.27 -11.87 2.30
CA GLN A 27 -3.87 -13.18 2.82
C GLN A 27 -3.49 -14.20 1.73
N GLN A 28 -3.74 -13.93 0.45
CA GLN A 28 -3.28 -14.78 -0.65
C GLN A 28 -1.85 -14.47 -1.08
N SER A 29 -1.34 -13.25 -0.81
CA SER A 29 0.06 -12.91 -1.06
C SER A 29 0.97 -13.76 -0.16
N PRO A 30 2.07 -14.34 -0.66
CA PRO A 30 3.02 -15.03 0.21
C PRO A 30 3.67 -14.06 1.23
N PRO A 31 3.92 -14.49 2.47
CA PRO A 31 4.65 -13.67 3.44
C PRO A 31 6.09 -13.50 2.98
N LYS A 32 6.55 -12.25 2.88
CA LYS A 32 7.92 -11.89 2.51
C LYS A 32 8.42 -10.77 3.40
N PRO A 33 9.72 -10.70 3.69
CA PRO A 33 10.27 -9.64 4.52
C PRO A 33 10.41 -8.29 3.82
N THR A 34 10.35 -8.29 2.48
CA THR A 34 10.58 -7.12 1.65
C THR A 34 9.30 -6.52 1.08
N ASN A 35 8.14 -7.14 1.29
CA ASN A 35 6.87 -6.72 0.70
C ASN A 35 5.72 -6.84 1.69
N PHE A 36 4.97 -5.77 1.87
CA PHE A 36 3.70 -5.82 2.59
C PHE A 36 2.64 -6.60 1.82
N ARG A 37 1.87 -7.40 2.56
CA ARG A 37 0.71 -8.12 2.02
C ARG A 37 -0.49 -7.18 1.98
N VAL A 38 -0.86 -6.73 0.80
CA VAL A 38 -1.94 -5.78 0.56
C VAL A 38 -2.96 -6.42 -0.36
N GLY A 39 -4.24 -6.09 -0.17
CA GLY A 39 -5.32 -6.48 -1.06
C GLY A 39 -6.13 -5.27 -1.51
N ALA A 40 -6.71 -5.36 -2.70
CA ALA A 40 -7.44 -4.28 -3.35
C ALA A 40 -8.68 -4.78 -4.10
N ILE A 41 -9.73 -3.97 -4.12
CA ILE A 41 -10.96 -4.20 -4.88
C ILE A 41 -11.31 -2.94 -5.65
N LEU A 42 -11.39 -3.06 -6.97
CA LEU A 42 -11.88 -2.02 -7.86
C LEU A 42 -13.36 -2.28 -8.13
N LEU A 43 -14.22 -1.31 -7.81
CA LEU A 43 -15.66 -1.44 -7.99
C LEU A 43 -16.29 -0.21 -8.64
N SER A 44 -17.43 -0.45 -9.27
CA SER A 44 -18.34 0.58 -9.76
C SER A 44 -19.54 0.67 -8.82
N ARG A 45 -19.80 1.86 -8.28
CA ARG A 45 -20.94 2.15 -7.41
C ARG A 45 -21.92 3.07 -8.13
N THR A 46 -23.19 2.67 -8.16
CA THR A 46 -24.27 3.44 -8.81
C THR A 46 -25.30 3.86 -7.78
N LEU A 47 -25.60 5.15 -7.69
CA LEU A 47 -26.65 5.73 -6.87
C LEU A 47 -27.99 5.68 -7.60
N SER A 48 -29.00 5.07 -6.98
CA SER A 48 -30.39 5.17 -7.39
C SER A 48 -30.98 6.47 -6.84
N PRO A 49 -31.37 7.44 -7.70
CA PRO A 49 -31.89 8.73 -7.24
C PRO A 49 -33.26 8.59 -6.56
N THR A 50 -34.05 7.58 -6.94
CA THR A 50 -35.40 7.36 -6.38
C THR A 50 -35.35 6.78 -4.98
N THR A 51 -34.49 5.78 -4.74
CA THR A 51 -34.41 5.07 -3.46
C THR A 51 -33.31 5.60 -2.55
N GLN A 52 -32.43 6.47 -3.06
CA GLN A 52 -31.21 6.93 -2.38
C GLN A 52 -30.35 5.77 -1.86
N THR A 53 -30.34 4.66 -2.59
CA THR A 53 -29.53 3.48 -2.30
C THR A 53 -28.46 3.27 -3.37
N TYR A 54 -27.41 2.56 -2.99
CA TYR A 54 -26.29 2.25 -3.85
C TYR A 54 -26.32 0.79 -4.28
N THR A 55 -25.86 0.53 -5.50
CA THR A 55 -25.59 -0.81 -6.02
C THR A 55 -24.16 -0.85 -6.52
N ASP A 56 -23.43 -1.90 -6.14
CA ASP A 56 -22.01 -2.01 -6.45
C ASP A 56 -21.78 -3.16 -7.42
N THR A 57 -20.76 -3.03 -8.26
CA THR A 57 -20.29 -4.09 -9.14
C THR A 57 -18.78 -4.16 -9.02
N ILE A 58 -18.26 -5.30 -8.56
CA ILE A 58 -16.81 -5.53 -8.52
C ILE A 58 -16.33 -5.66 -9.97
N LEU A 59 -15.40 -4.80 -10.35
CA LEU A 59 -14.81 -4.74 -11.68
C LEU A 59 -13.56 -5.62 -11.76
N SER A 60 -12.73 -5.56 -10.73
CA SER A 60 -11.49 -6.33 -10.61
C SER A 60 -11.04 -6.37 -9.15
N THR A 61 -10.15 -7.30 -8.83
CA THR A 61 -9.53 -7.44 -7.51
C THR A 61 -8.03 -7.44 -7.66
N GLY A 62 -7.26 -7.33 -6.59
CA GLY A 62 -5.81 -7.41 -6.64
C GLY A 62 -5.22 -7.80 -5.28
N TYR A 63 -4.08 -8.47 -5.28
CA TYR A 63 -3.22 -8.55 -4.08
C TYR A 63 -1.74 -8.45 -4.45
N THR A 64 -0.91 -8.11 -3.46
CA THR A 64 0.55 -8.00 -3.64
C THR A 64 1.11 -9.27 -4.28
N LEU A 65 1.94 -9.13 -5.33
CA LEU A 65 2.56 -10.23 -6.06
C LEU A 65 1.59 -11.22 -6.74
N GLU A 66 0.33 -10.85 -6.93
CA GLU A 66 -0.61 -11.68 -7.71
C GLU A 66 -0.17 -11.82 -9.17
N LEU A 67 0.34 -10.74 -9.75
CA LEU A 67 0.93 -10.75 -11.10
C LEU A 67 2.47 -10.83 -11.03
N PRO A 68 3.13 -11.42 -12.05
CA PRO A 68 4.59 -11.54 -12.07
C PRO A 68 5.33 -10.22 -11.85
N GLY A 69 6.46 -10.30 -11.17
CA GLY A 69 7.29 -9.14 -10.83
C GLY A 69 6.95 -8.53 -9.47
N ASN A 70 7.55 -7.37 -9.17
CA ASN A 70 7.30 -6.64 -7.93
C ASN A 70 6.04 -5.78 -8.07
N THR A 71 4.87 -6.41 -7.98
CA THR A 71 3.56 -5.78 -8.19
C THR A 71 2.85 -5.51 -6.86
N HIS A 72 2.22 -4.34 -6.75
CA HIS A 72 1.35 -4.01 -5.62
C HIS A 72 -0.10 -4.39 -5.94
N ALA A 73 -0.96 -4.47 -4.92
CA ALA A 73 -2.34 -4.90 -5.07
C ALA A 73 -3.15 -4.02 -6.04
N GLU A 74 -2.98 -2.70 -5.97
CA GLU A 74 -3.66 -1.74 -6.82
C GLU A 74 -3.24 -1.90 -8.28
N GLN A 75 -1.94 -2.12 -8.51
CA GLN A 75 -1.39 -2.42 -9.84
C GLN A 75 -1.99 -3.72 -10.39
N CYS A 76 -2.07 -4.79 -9.59
CA CYS A 76 -2.69 -6.05 -10.00
C CYS A 76 -4.16 -5.87 -10.39
N ALA A 77 -4.92 -5.11 -9.58
CA ALA A 77 -6.34 -4.85 -9.86
C ALA A 77 -6.55 -4.09 -11.17
N LEU A 78 -5.77 -3.02 -11.40
CA LEU A 78 -5.84 -2.22 -12.61
C LEU A 78 -5.38 -3.02 -13.84
N ALA A 79 -4.23 -3.68 -13.78
CA ALA A 79 -3.69 -4.45 -14.90
C ALA A 79 -4.63 -5.59 -15.34
N LYS A 80 -5.24 -6.32 -14.40
CA LYS A 80 -6.23 -7.36 -14.74
C LYS A 80 -7.50 -6.78 -15.37
N TYR A 81 -7.95 -5.60 -14.92
CA TYR A 81 -9.11 -4.94 -15.52
C TYR A 81 -8.81 -4.45 -16.93
N ALA A 82 -7.64 -3.83 -17.15
CA ALA A 82 -7.19 -3.41 -18.48
C ALA A 82 -7.10 -4.62 -19.44
N ALA A 83 -6.48 -5.71 -18.98
CA ALA A 83 -6.35 -6.95 -19.76
C ALA A 83 -7.71 -7.56 -20.13
N SER A 84 -8.69 -7.58 -19.20
CA SER A 84 -10.03 -8.12 -19.49
C SER A 84 -10.82 -7.28 -20.50
N HIS A 85 -10.40 -6.03 -20.76
CA HIS A 85 -10.99 -5.14 -21.76
C HIS A 85 -10.12 -5.00 -23.01
N GLY A 86 -9.01 -5.75 -23.12
CA GLY A 86 -8.12 -5.71 -24.28
C GLY A 86 -7.37 -4.39 -24.47
N VAL A 87 -7.15 -3.63 -23.40
CA VAL A 87 -6.39 -2.37 -23.43
C VAL A 87 -5.10 -2.47 -22.62
N ALA A 88 -4.10 -1.66 -23.00
CA ALA A 88 -2.88 -1.50 -22.21
C ALA A 88 -3.19 -0.79 -20.87
N GLU A 89 -2.35 -0.98 -19.86
CA GLU A 89 -2.56 -0.41 -18.51
C GLU A 89 -2.65 1.12 -18.56
N GLU A 90 -1.84 1.76 -19.40
CA GLU A 90 -1.80 3.22 -19.58
C GLU A 90 -3.11 3.78 -20.16
N ARG A 91 -3.90 2.91 -20.81
CA ARG A 91 -5.18 3.23 -21.43
C ARG A 91 -6.39 2.78 -20.61
N ILE A 92 -6.18 2.33 -19.37
CA ILE A 92 -7.28 1.84 -18.53
C ILE A 92 -8.36 2.89 -18.28
N GLY A 93 -8.03 4.18 -18.28
CA GLY A 93 -9.01 5.27 -18.17
C GLY A 93 -10.01 5.32 -19.34
N ASP A 94 -9.68 4.74 -20.50
CA ASP A 94 -10.60 4.63 -21.64
C ASP A 94 -11.76 3.66 -21.37
N VAL A 95 -11.55 2.70 -20.47
CA VAL A 95 -12.52 1.65 -20.14
C VAL A 95 -13.10 1.81 -18.74
N LEU A 96 -12.42 2.54 -17.84
CA LEU A 96 -12.96 3.00 -16.55
C LEU A 96 -13.86 4.22 -16.73
N ARG A 97 -14.87 4.08 -17.58
CA ARG A 97 -15.90 5.10 -17.75
C ARG A 97 -17.05 4.76 -16.81
N PRO A 98 -17.52 5.72 -16.00
CA PRO A 98 -18.89 5.64 -15.51
C PRO A 98 -19.77 5.45 -16.74
N SER A 99 -20.58 4.40 -16.78
CA SER A 99 -21.61 4.26 -17.80
C SER A 99 -22.53 5.46 -17.65
N LEU A 100 -22.28 6.49 -18.46
CA LEU A 100 -23.35 7.31 -18.95
C LEU A 100 -24.26 6.30 -19.65
N LEU A 101 -25.32 5.86 -18.98
CA LEU A 101 -26.35 5.06 -19.61
C LEU A 101 -26.92 5.94 -20.72
N LEU A 102 -26.29 5.83 -21.89
CA LEU A 102 -26.77 6.31 -23.16
C LEU A 102 -28.10 5.58 -23.35
N SER A 103 -29.19 6.21 -22.92
CA SER A 103 -30.46 5.98 -23.58
C SER A 103 -30.22 6.30 -25.05
N PRO A 104 -30.38 5.33 -25.98
CA PRO A 104 -30.40 5.63 -27.40
C PRO A 104 -31.74 6.31 -27.68
N SER A 105 -31.84 7.58 -27.33
CA SER A 105 -32.94 8.44 -27.76
C SER A 105 -32.33 9.49 -28.71
N PRO A 106 -32.84 9.60 -29.95
CA PRO A 106 -32.32 10.58 -30.90
C PRO A 106 -32.48 12.00 -30.32
N PRO A 107 -31.71 12.99 -30.81
CA PRO A 107 -31.83 14.37 -30.36
C PRO A 107 -33.15 14.94 -30.90
N ILE A 108 -34.24 14.69 -30.19
CA ILE A 108 -35.46 15.47 -30.38
C ILE A 108 -35.20 16.78 -29.65
N GLN A 109 -35.08 17.85 -30.43
CA GLN A 109 -35.12 19.23 -29.94
C GLN A 109 -36.39 19.38 -29.11
N SER A 110 -36.26 19.29 -27.79
CA SER A 110 -37.34 19.41 -26.84
C SER A 110 -36.90 20.41 -25.78
N THR A 111 -37.55 21.58 -25.80
CA THR A 111 -37.40 22.71 -24.89
C THR A 111 -37.99 22.44 -23.50
N ALA A 112 -37.98 21.18 -23.04
CA ALA A 112 -38.49 20.80 -21.73
C ALA A 112 -37.32 20.59 -20.76
N LYS A 113 -37.28 21.39 -19.68
CA LYS A 113 -36.52 21.09 -18.46
C LYS A 113 -37.05 19.78 -17.87
N SER A 114 -36.55 18.65 -18.36
CA SER A 114 -36.77 17.35 -17.76
C SER A 114 -35.66 17.15 -16.73
N ASP A 115 -36.04 17.15 -15.45
CA ASP A 115 -35.21 16.70 -14.32
C ASP A 115 -34.98 15.17 -14.41
N ASN A 116 -34.39 14.72 -15.52
CA ASN A 116 -34.05 13.33 -15.72
C ASN A 116 -32.76 13.07 -14.96
N ALA A 117 -32.88 12.85 -13.64
CA ALA A 117 -31.79 12.57 -12.73
C ALA A 117 -31.08 11.27 -13.19
N GLN A 118 -30.04 11.43 -14.01
CA GLN A 118 -29.19 10.33 -14.43
C GLN A 118 -28.55 9.70 -13.19
N PRO A 119 -28.51 8.37 -13.08
CA PRO A 119 -27.89 7.71 -11.93
C PRO A 119 -26.42 8.14 -11.84
N GLU A 120 -26.00 8.57 -10.66
CA GLU A 120 -24.60 8.94 -10.42
C GLU A 120 -23.78 7.67 -10.21
N GLN A 121 -22.87 7.39 -11.15
CA GLN A 121 -21.95 6.27 -11.06
C GLN A 121 -20.54 6.76 -10.73
N LYS A 122 -19.89 6.10 -9.77
CA LYS A 122 -18.52 6.36 -9.33
C LYS A 122 -17.69 5.08 -9.35
N ILE A 123 -16.44 5.19 -9.77
CA ILE A 123 -15.44 4.15 -9.63
C ILE A 123 -14.73 4.33 -8.28
N ILE A 124 -14.72 3.28 -7.49
CA ILE A 124 -14.18 3.28 -6.13
C ILE A 124 -13.11 2.20 -6.03
N LEU A 125 -11.98 2.54 -5.40
CA LEU A 125 -10.93 1.60 -5.05
C LEU A 125 -10.92 1.40 -3.53
N TYR A 126 -11.08 0.16 -3.08
CA TYR A 126 -10.77 -0.23 -1.71
C TYR A 126 -9.40 -0.88 -1.69
N VAL A 127 -8.59 -0.56 -0.68
CA VAL A 127 -7.26 -1.14 -0.50
C VAL A 127 -6.94 -1.24 0.99
N THR A 128 -6.29 -2.31 1.44
CA THR A 128 -6.05 -2.48 2.89
C THR A 128 -5.13 -1.39 3.47
N MET A 129 -4.13 -0.94 2.71
CA MET A 129 -3.19 0.11 3.12
C MET A 129 -3.28 1.32 2.20
N GLU A 130 -2.88 2.48 2.70
CA GLU A 130 -2.72 3.70 1.91
C GLU A 130 -1.92 3.45 0.61
N PRO A 131 -2.39 3.95 -0.56
CA PRO A 131 -1.64 3.85 -1.80
C PRO A 131 -0.31 4.59 -1.75
N CYS A 132 0.78 3.88 -2.04
CA CYS A 132 2.12 4.47 -1.95
C CYS A 132 2.31 5.67 -2.90
N GLY A 133 2.94 6.73 -2.38
CA GLY A 133 3.37 7.91 -3.16
C GLY A 133 4.77 7.77 -3.75
N LYS A 134 5.58 6.82 -3.27
CA LYS A 134 6.93 6.51 -3.77
C LYS A 134 7.22 5.03 -3.66
N ARG A 135 8.04 4.49 -4.57
CA ARG A 135 8.53 3.10 -4.50
C ARG A 135 10.05 3.07 -4.51
N LEU A 136 10.63 2.32 -3.57
CA LEU A 136 12.09 2.08 -3.53
C LEU A 136 12.59 1.31 -4.76
N SER A 137 11.73 0.48 -5.35
CA SER A 137 12.02 -0.24 -6.61
C SER A 137 12.15 0.68 -7.84
N GLY A 138 11.77 1.95 -7.76
CA GLY A 138 11.70 2.86 -8.91
C GLY A 138 10.48 2.67 -9.81
N ASN A 139 9.67 1.63 -9.60
CA ASN A 139 8.41 1.44 -10.33
C ASN A 139 7.40 2.55 -10.04
N THR A 140 6.47 2.79 -10.97
CA THR A 140 5.38 3.77 -10.80
C THR A 140 4.61 3.55 -9.48
N PRO A 141 4.51 4.57 -8.61
CA PRO A 141 3.76 4.50 -7.36
C PRO A 141 2.25 4.27 -7.58
N CYS A 142 1.58 3.70 -6.58
CA CYS A 142 0.15 3.38 -6.66
C CYS A 142 -0.71 4.63 -6.80
N ALA A 143 -0.41 5.70 -6.05
CA ALA A 143 -1.11 6.98 -6.18
C ALA A 143 -1.02 7.53 -7.62
N ALA A 144 0.16 7.46 -8.25
CA ALA A 144 0.33 7.86 -9.65
C ALA A 144 -0.51 7.02 -10.63
N ARG A 145 -0.57 5.70 -10.43
CA ARG A 145 -1.42 4.81 -11.27
C ARG A 145 -2.90 5.16 -11.16
N ILE A 146 -3.38 5.44 -9.94
CA ILE A 146 -4.75 5.87 -9.69
C ILE A 146 -5.05 7.16 -10.45
N ILE A 147 -4.15 8.15 -10.39
CA ILE A 147 -4.29 9.44 -11.08
C ILE A 147 -4.26 9.28 -12.60
N GLN A 148 -3.42 8.39 -13.13
CA GLN A 148 -3.33 8.11 -14.56
C GLN A 148 -4.66 7.62 -15.15
N THR A 149 -5.49 6.91 -14.36
CA THR A 149 -6.83 6.49 -14.80
C THR A 149 -7.75 7.67 -15.18
N ARG A 150 -7.45 8.87 -14.69
CA ARG A 150 -8.22 10.11 -14.94
C ARG A 150 -7.66 10.92 -16.11
N SER A 151 -6.38 10.71 -16.45
CA SER A 151 -5.64 11.52 -17.42
C SER A 151 -5.75 11.01 -18.86
N SER A 152 -6.25 9.78 -19.08
CA SER A 152 -6.31 9.12 -20.38
C SER A 152 -7.13 9.88 -21.45
N SER A 153 -7.98 10.85 -21.06
CA SER A 153 -8.69 11.73 -22.00
C SER A 153 -7.84 12.85 -22.63
N GLN A 154 -6.61 13.11 -22.17
CA GLN A 154 -5.84 14.28 -22.66
C GLN A 154 -5.20 14.09 -24.04
N ASN A 155 -4.88 12.86 -24.46
CA ASN A 155 -4.18 12.62 -25.73
C ASN A 155 -5.05 12.72 -27.00
N MET A 156 -6.33 13.08 -26.88
CA MET A 156 -7.24 13.33 -28.01
C MET A 156 -7.68 14.78 -28.16
N SER A 157 -7.20 15.71 -27.31
CA SER A 157 -7.51 17.13 -27.45
C SER A 157 -6.29 18.01 -27.20
N SER A 158 -5.27 17.92 -28.06
CA SER A 158 -4.36 19.03 -28.32
C SER A 158 -5.14 20.13 -29.07
N GLY A 159 -6.02 20.81 -28.34
CA GLY A 159 -6.89 21.86 -28.84
C GLY A 159 -7.13 22.84 -27.69
N VAL A 160 -6.69 24.07 -27.92
CA VAL A 160 -6.76 25.28 -27.10
C VAL A 160 -7.93 25.31 -26.13
N GLY A 161 -7.64 25.71 -24.88
CA GLY A 161 -8.58 25.72 -23.78
C GLY A 161 -9.88 26.47 -24.06
N SER A 162 -10.97 25.91 -23.55
CA SER A 162 -12.16 26.68 -23.22
C SER A 162 -12.65 26.26 -21.85
N ASP A 163 -12.85 27.27 -21.00
CA ASP A 163 -13.42 27.18 -19.66
C ASP A 163 -14.90 26.75 -19.79
N SER A 164 -15.13 25.44 -19.88
CA SER A 164 -16.41 24.87 -20.33
C SER A 164 -16.65 23.51 -19.69
N THR A 165 -17.92 23.11 -19.62
CA THR A 165 -18.52 21.88 -19.04
C THR A 165 -17.79 20.54 -19.29
N ASP A 166 -16.78 20.51 -20.15
CA ASP A 166 -15.89 19.38 -20.43
C ASP A 166 -14.91 19.07 -19.28
N ASP A 167 -14.42 20.07 -18.53
CA ASP A 167 -13.52 19.83 -17.38
C ASP A 167 -14.24 19.04 -16.26
N MET A 168 -15.51 19.37 -16.01
CA MET A 168 -16.35 18.68 -15.03
C MET A 168 -16.63 17.22 -15.44
N ARG A 169 -16.78 16.94 -16.74
CA ARG A 169 -16.95 15.58 -17.28
C ARG A 169 -15.65 14.80 -17.20
N ARG A 170 -14.50 15.42 -17.46
CA ARG A 170 -13.17 14.79 -17.32
C ARG A 170 -12.89 14.34 -15.89
N ARG A 171 -13.26 15.14 -14.88
CA ARG A 171 -13.15 14.76 -13.44
C ARG A 171 -13.99 13.54 -13.02
N ARG A 172 -14.97 13.13 -13.84
CA ARG A 172 -15.82 11.95 -13.57
C ARG A 172 -15.21 10.63 -14.05
N HIS A 173 -14.21 10.65 -14.94
CA HIS A 173 -13.60 9.44 -15.49
C HIS A 173 -12.47 8.91 -14.59
N GLY A 174 -12.20 7.61 -14.68
CA GLY A 174 -11.21 6.95 -13.82
C GLY A 174 -11.69 6.76 -12.39
N ILE A 175 -10.76 6.49 -11.48
CA ILE A 175 -11.07 6.30 -10.05
C ILE A 175 -11.48 7.65 -9.44
N ASN A 176 -12.64 7.66 -8.79
CA ASN A 176 -13.20 8.86 -8.14
C ASN A 176 -12.87 8.91 -6.65
N LYS A 177 -12.91 7.76 -5.97
CA LYS A 177 -12.68 7.67 -4.51
C LYS A 177 -11.86 6.46 -4.11
N VAL A 178 -10.97 6.64 -3.14
CA VAL A 178 -10.14 5.57 -2.55
C VAL A 178 -10.48 5.41 -1.07
N TYR A 179 -10.79 4.20 -0.65
CA TYR A 179 -10.95 3.85 0.77
C TYR A 179 -9.81 2.95 1.21
N PHE A 180 -9.24 3.22 2.37
CA PHE A 180 -8.20 2.36 2.93
C PHE A 180 -8.24 2.24 4.44
N GLY A 181 -7.72 1.13 4.98
CA GLY A 181 -7.87 0.81 6.41
C GLY A 181 -6.74 1.33 7.30
N VAL A 182 -5.53 1.47 6.76
CA VAL A 182 -4.38 2.00 7.52
C VAL A 182 -3.51 2.91 6.67
N LYS A 183 -2.95 3.95 7.30
CA LYS A 183 -1.88 4.75 6.71
C LYS A 183 -0.56 3.99 6.67
N GLU A 184 0.33 4.36 5.76
CA GLU A 184 1.66 3.75 5.68
C GLU A 184 2.43 3.91 7.03
N PRO A 185 3.13 2.86 7.51
CA PRO A 185 3.94 2.98 8.71
C PRO A 185 4.99 4.09 8.58
N GLY A 186 4.99 5.05 9.51
CA GLY A 186 5.92 6.18 9.51
C GLY A 186 5.33 7.51 9.00
N THR A 187 4.19 7.51 8.31
CA THR A 187 3.51 8.75 7.90
C THR A 187 2.74 9.43 9.04
N PHE A 188 2.72 8.82 10.22
CA PHE A 188 2.15 9.39 11.45
C PHE A 188 2.86 10.67 11.92
N VAL A 189 4.11 10.91 11.45
CA VAL A 189 4.94 12.07 11.84
C VAL A 189 5.39 12.90 10.63
N GLY A 190 5.52 12.30 9.44
CA GLY A 190 5.78 13.00 8.17
C GLY A 190 4.63 12.78 7.20
N GLY A 191 4.02 13.84 6.68
CA GLY A 191 2.79 13.76 5.88
C GLY A 191 2.78 12.69 4.79
N SER A 192 1.59 12.13 4.54
CA SER A 192 1.37 11.09 3.53
C SER A 192 1.59 11.65 2.12
N VAL A 193 2.67 11.19 1.45
CA VAL A 193 2.95 11.54 0.05
C VAL A 193 1.86 11.00 -0.87
N GLY A 194 1.36 9.79 -0.61
CA GLY A 194 0.30 9.16 -1.39
C GLY A 194 -1.00 9.95 -1.37
N CYS A 195 -1.50 10.30 -0.18
CA CYS A 195 -2.69 11.15 -0.02
C CYS A 195 -2.50 12.53 -0.64
N GLY A 196 -1.34 13.17 -0.45
CA GLY A 196 -1.06 14.47 -1.06
C GLY A 196 -1.17 14.45 -2.59
N MET A 197 -0.64 13.40 -3.23
CA MET A 197 -0.81 13.21 -4.68
C MET A 197 -2.28 13.03 -5.09
N LEU A 198 -3.07 12.29 -4.31
CA LEU A 198 -4.50 12.09 -4.58
C LEU A 198 -5.29 13.39 -4.40
N ASP A 199 -5.01 14.17 -3.36
CA ASP A 199 -5.63 15.48 -3.10
C ASP A 199 -5.38 16.46 -4.24
N GLU A 200 -4.12 16.60 -4.68
CA GLU A 200 -3.73 17.47 -5.79
C GLU A 200 -4.42 17.10 -7.11
N ALA A 201 -4.67 15.80 -7.32
CA ALA A 201 -5.37 15.28 -8.50
C ALA A 201 -6.91 15.29 -8.38
N GLY A 202 -7.45 15.74 -7.24
CA GLY A 202 -8.89 15.75 -6.96
C GLY A 202 -9.50 14.35 -6.89
N VAL A 203 -8.74 13.37 -6.39
CA VAL A 203 -9.24 12.03 -6.05
C VAL A 203 -9.61 12.02 -4.58
N GLU A 204 -10.89 11.83 -4.27
CA GLU A 204 -11.35 11.73 -2.89
C GLU A 204 -10.72 10.51 -2.22
N TRP A 205 -10.34 10.62 -0.95
CA TRP A 205 -9.91 9.46 -0.18
C TRP A 205 -10.41 9.51 1.26
N GLU A 206 -10.51 8.34 1.88
CA GLU A 206 -11.01 8.20 3.24
C GLU A 206 -10.35 7.01 3.95
N VAL A 207 -9.89 7.23 5.18
CA VAL A 207 -9.42 6.15 6.06
C VAL A 207 -10.63 5.57 6.80
N VAL A 208 -10.81 4.26 6.73
CA VAL A 208 -11.91 3.57 7.40
C VAL A 208 -11.36 2.89 8.65
N GLU A 209 -11.69 3.46 9.80
CA GLU A 209 -11.19 3.01 11.09
C GLU A 209 -11.85 1.71 11.60
N GLY A 210 -11.14 0.96 12.43
CA GLY A 210 -11.62 -0.22 13.14
C GLY A 210 -11.16 -1.56 12.56
N MET A 211 -10.07 -1.57 11.78
CA MET A 211 -9.43 -2.76 11.23
C MET A 211 -7.89 -2.66 11.22
N GLU A 212 -7.34 -1.70 11.96
CA GLU A 212 -5.94 -1.30 11.86
C GLU A 212 -5.01 -2.43 12.32
N GLU A 213 -5.35 -3.06 13.43
CA GLU A 213 -4.58 -4.16 14.01
C GLU A 213 -4.57 -5.37 13.06
N GLU A 214 -5.73 -5.79 12.56
CA GLU A 214 -5.82 -6.96 11.67
C GLU A 214 -5.10 -6.71 10.34
N ILE A 215 -5.25 -5.50 9.78
CA ILE A 215 -4.58 -5.12 8.55
C ILE A 215 -3.06 -5.10 8.73
N LEU A 216 -2.55 -4.44 9.77
CA LEU A 216 -1.10 -4.38 10.02
C LEU A 216 -0.51 -5.77 10.30
N LYS A 217 -1.24 -6.62 11.04
CA LYS A 217 -0.84 -8.01 11.30
C LYS A 217 -0.69 -8.81 10.00
N VAL A 218 -1.66 -8.71 9.08
CA VAL A 218 -1.56 -9.39 7.79
C VAL A 218 -0.47 -8.76 6.93
N ALA A 219 -0.43 -7.43 6.83
CA ALA A 219 0.52 -6.71 5.98
C ALA A 219 1.97 -7.03 6.32
N THR A 220 2.31 -7.10 7.61
CA THR A 220 3.67 -7.31 8.09
C THR A 220 4.05 -8.78 8.26
N ALA A 221 3.14 -9.72 8.00
CA ALA A 221 3.44 -11.15 8.10
C ALA A 221 4.63 -11.54 7.20
N GLY A 222 5.72 -12.02 7.81
CA GLY A 222 6.99 -12.32 7.15
C GLY A 222 8.13 -11.33 7.44
N HIS A 223 7.84 -10.12 7.97
CA HIS A 223 8.86 -9.13 8.34
C HIS A 223 9.48 -9.39 9.71
N VAL A 224 8.74 -10.05 10.62
CA VAL A 224 9.22 -10.37 11.98
C VAL A 224 10.36 -11.40 11.94
N VAL A 225 10.31 -12.32 10.98
CA VAL A 225 11.31 -13.39 10.84
C VAL A 225 12.69 -12.83 10.50
N GLU A 226 12.78 -11.78 9.69
CA GLU A 226 14.09 -11.14 9.41
C GLU A 226 14.58 -10.32 10.59
N LYS A 227 13.73 -9.59 11.32
CA LYS A 227 14.20 -8.86 12.52
C LYS A 227 14.72 -9.80 13.61
N GLU A 228 14.12 -10.98 13.77
CA GLU A 228 14.60 -11.99 14.71
C GLU A 228 15.87 -12.67 14.21
N LYS A 229 15.95 -13.01 12.90
CA LYS A 229 17.16 -13.55 12.28
C LYS A 229 18.32 -12.56 12.23
N GLU A 230 18.07 -11.29 11.98
CA GLU A 230 19.05 -10.19 12.01
C GLU A 230 19.56 -10.04 13.44
N ARG A 231 18.66 -10.01 14.44
CA ARG A 231 19.06 -9.97 15.86
C ARG A 231 19.79 -11.23 16.30
N GLU A 232 19.46 -12.39 15.76
CA GLU A 232 20.15 -13.65 16.03
C GLU A 232 21.51 -13.68 15.36
N ALA A 233 21.63 -13.24 14.10
CA ALA A 233 22.88 -13.08 13.38
C ALA A 233 23.79 -12.01 14.01
N GLU A 234 23.24 -10.91 14.51
CA GLU A 234 23.98 -9.90 15.28
C GLU A 234 24.48 -10.49 16.60
N ARG A 235 23.63 -11.22 17.34
CA ARG A 235 24.05 -11.91 18.57
C ARG A 235 25.10 -12.98 18.32
N ASP A 236 24.99 -13.71 17.21
CA ASP A 236 25.95 -14.74 16.83
C ASP A 236 27.25 -14.11 16.31
N ALA A 237 27.20 -12.99 15.59
CA ALA A 237 28.37 -12.21 15.22
C ALA A 237 29.07 -11.57 16.43
N GLU A 238 28.32 -11.10 17.43
CA GLU A 238 28.88 -10.64 18.71
C GLU A 238 29.49 -11.79 19.52
N ARG A 239 28.92 -13.00 19.47
CA ARG A 239 29.50 -14.21 20.07
C ARG A 239 30.76 -14.67 19.35
N ASP A 240 30.80 -14.60 18.03
CA ASP A 240 31.95 -14.99 17.21
C ASP A 240 33.08 -13.94 17.31
N ALA A 241 32.74 -12.65 17.38
CA ALA A 241 33.67 -11.58 17.77
C ALA A 241 34.13 -11.69 19.24
N GLY A 242 33.34 -12.37 20.07
CA GLY A 242 33.62 -12.66 21.49
C GLY A 242 34.51 -13.88 21.73
N ASP A 243 34.79 -14.72 20.72
CA ASP A 243 35.83 -15.77 20.80
C ASP A 243 37.20 -15.27 20.33
N GLY A 244 37.38 -13.95 20.28
CA GLY A 244 38.67 -13.35 20.61
C GLY A 244 38.95 -13.52 22.10
N ARG A 245 39.25 -14.75 22.55
CA ARG A 245 39.87 -14.98 23.86
C ARG A 245 41.13 -14.10 23.94
N GLN A 246 41.01 -12.93 24.54
CA GLN A 246 42.09 -12.36 25.33
C GLN A 246 42.26 -13.26 26.56
N GLY A 247 42.77 -14.47 26.35
CA GLY A 247 43.63 -15.06 27.34
C GLY A 247 44.80 -14.11 27.46
N THR A 248 44.98 -13.48 28.62
CA THR A 248 46.25 -12.84 28.93
C THR A 248 47.31 -13.92 28.84
N ASN A 249 48.00 -14.00 27.70
CA ASN A 249 49.04 -14.97 27.47
C ASN A 249 50.17 -14.63 28.44
N ILE A 250 50.22 -15.34 29.57
CA ILE A 250 51.18 -15.13 30.66
C ILE A 250 52.63 -15.44 30.20
N ASP A 251 52.78 -16.06 29.03
CA ASP A 251 54.06 -16.54 28.51
C ASP A 251 54.79 -15.56 27.58
N ASP A 252 54.16 -14.44 27.17
CA ASP A 252 54.78 -13.41 26.29
C ASP A 252 55.34 -12.21 27.08
N ILE A 253 56.03 -12.47 28.18
CA ILE A 253 56.76 -11.44 28.94
C ILE A 253 58.23 -11.46 28.48
N SER A 254 58.70 -10.38 27.87
CA SER A 254 60.10 -10.26 27.44
C SER A 254 61.06 -10.41 28.64
N GLU A 255 62.27 -10.93 28.40
CA GLU A 255 63.28 -11.10 29.46
C GLU A 255 63.60 -9.79 30.21
N ASP A 256 63.51 -8.65 29.51
CA ASP A 256 63.73 -7.33 30.08
C ASP A 256 62.60 -6.90 31.03
N GLU A 257 61.35 -7.22 30.69
CA GLU A 257 60.19 -6.93 31.54
C GLU A 257 60.19 -7.84 32.79
N ARG A 258 60.63 -9.09 32.64
CA ARG A 258 60.83 -10.04 33.76
C ARG A 258 61.89 -9.54 34.75
N ARG A 259 63.00 -8.97 34.27
CA ARG A 259 64.06 -8.39 35.11
C ARG A 259 63.57 -7.17 35.90
N ARG A 260 62.75 -6.32 35.27
CA ARG A 260 62.15 -5.15 35.95
C ARG A 260 61.19 -5.56 37.07
N GLN A 261 60.35 -6.55 36.83
CA GLN A 261 59.38 -7.01 37.82
C GLN A 261 60.03 -7.77 39.00
N ALA A 262 61.16 -8.45 38.77
CA ALA A 262 61.93 -9.09 39.83
C ALA A 262 62.71 -8.10 40.71
N ALA A 263 63.06 -6.92 40.16
CA ALA A 263 63.78 -5.87 40.89
C ALA A 263 62.86 -4.98 41.76
N LEU A 264 61.54 -5.10 41.61
CA LEU A 264 60.58 -4.34 42.42
C LEU A 264 60.36 -5.02 43.79
N PRO A 265 60.49 -4.31 44.91
CA PRO A 265 60.27 -4.87 46.23
C PRO A 265 58.80 -5.33 46.36
N ARG A 266 58.60 -6.63 46.56
CA ARG A 266 57.26 -7.21 46.69
C ARG A 266 56.60 -6.73 47.99
N ASN A 267 55.38 -6.23 47.87
CA ASN A 267 54.58 -5.69 48.97
C ASN A 267 54.28 -6.80 50.01
N PRO A 268 54.64 -6.61 51.30
CA PRO A 268 54.56 -7.67 52.33
C PRO A 268 53.13 -8.15 52.64
N LYS A 269 52.08 -7.47 52.14
CA LYS A 269 50.68 -7.89 52.32
C LYS A 269 50.21 -9.01 51.38
N LYS A 270 51.04 -9.44 50.42
CA LYS A 270 50.70 -10.53 49.47
C LYS A 270 51.21 -11.91 49.93
N ARG A 271 51.21 -12.16 51.25
CA ARG A 271 51.71 -13.41 51.88
C ARG A 271 50.63 -14.21 52.62
N MET A 272 49.35 -13.99 52.31
CA MET A 272 48.27 -14.78 52.90
C MET A 272 47.34 -15.26 51.80
N MET A 273 47.68 -16.40 51.21
CA MET A 273 46.80 -17.41 50.59
C MET A 273 47.68 -18.33 49.72
N GLU A 274 48.56 -19.11 50.35
CA GLU A 274 49.22 -20.27 49.74
C GLU A 274 49.80 -21.16 50.86
N THR A 275 48.93 -21.98 51.44
CA THR A 275 49.11 -23.12 52.36
C THR A 275 47.67 -23.60 52.61
N ASP A 276 47.20 -24.82 52.34
CA ASP A 276 47.78 -26.11 51.98
C ASP A 276 46.69 -26.93 51.26
N ILE A 277 47.13 -27.83 50.36
CA ILE A 277 46.54 -29.13 49.93
C ILE A 277 45.05 -29.18 49.55
#